data_AF-A0A5K3ENE0-F1
#
_entry.id   AF-A0A5K3ENE0-F1
#
_cell.length_a   1.000
_cell.length_b   1.000
_cell.length_c   1.000
_cell.angle_alpha   90.00
_cell.angle_beta   90.00
_cell.angle_gamma   90.00
#
_symmetry.space_group_name_H-M   'P 1'
#
loop_
_entity.id
_entity.type
_entity.pdbx_description
1 polymer ?
#
loop_
_entity_poly.entity_id
_entity_poly.type
_entity_poly.pdbx_seq_one_letter_code
_entity_poly.pdbx_strand_id
1 'polypeptide(L)'
;MANGAVDEEEEEEEDEPTTCPWCPLTTSATGLPCSQHRTCFECGLLMPAPGVAEQLNLRDPGCALCKRDVCCLLANDDTPCRCDQHTCASSLNESRNHLPFHAKLINDVETAHLLTYKANKRLSEVDFVDAVLSRFASLTLHDFNDGLDVVALGSITPDTRLCRQCRDLCFSRLLYGWKMSLPPGDQRLWPSRPNCYYGYNCHTQHRSLQHAAKYNHCCPQTRFH
;
A
#
# COMPACT_ATOMS: atom_id res chain seq x y z
N MET A 1 -55.60 29.24 -15.06
CA MET A 1 -54.54 28.80 -14.15
C MET A 1 -53.74 27.77 -14.93
N ALA A 2 -52.60 28.18 -15.48
CA ALA A 2 -51.80 27.36 -16.39
C ALA A 2 -50.79 26.55 -15.59
N ASN A 3 -50.82 25.23 -15.77
CA ASN A 3 -49.79 24.30 -15.31
C ASN A 3 -48.55 24.48 -16.19
N GLY A 4 -47.42 24.85 -15.61
CA GLY A 4 -46.10 24.69 -16.22
C GLY A 4 -45.35 23.61 -15.46
N ALA A 5 -45.31 22.40 -15.99
CA ALA A 5 -44.32 21.41 -15.61
C ALA A 5 -43.02 21.80 -16.31
N VAL A 6 -41.98 22.04 -15.55
CA VAL A 6 -40.62 22.23 -16.05
C VAL A 6 -39.99 20.85 -16.03
N ASP A 7 -39.78 20.26 -17.20
CA ASP A 7 -38.87 19.13 -17.35
C ASP A 7 -37.46 19.67 -17.14
N GLU A 8 -36.84 19.28 -16.03
CA GLU A 8 -35.41 19.49 -15.79
C GLU A 8 -34.70 18.32 -16.48
N GLU A 9 -34.20 18.57 -17.70
CA GLU A 9 -33.27 17.66 -18.37
C GLU A 9 -31.93 17.71 -17.60
N GLU A 10 -31.59 16.62 -16.92
CA GLU A 10 -30.26 16.43 -16.32
C GLU A 10 -29.24 16.33 -17.46
N GLU A 11 -28.47 17.40 -17.68
CA GLU A 11 -27.30 17.39 -18.57
C GLU A 11 -26.27 16.40 -18.01
N GLU A 12 -26.11 15.25 -18.67
CA GLU A 12 -24.99 14.34 -18.41
C GLU A 12 -23.68 15.09 -18.71
N GLU A 13 -22.91 15.45 -17.67
CA GLU A 13 -21.55 15.98 -17.84
C GLU A 13 -20.73 14.95 -18.63
N GLU A 14 -20.46 15.24 -19.91
CA GLU A 14 -19.50 14.47 -20.70
C GLU A 14 -18.10 14.68 -20.09
N ASP A 15 -17.62 13.72 -19.30
CA ASP A 15 -16.26 13.68 -18.77
C ASP A 15 -15.26 13.89 -19.91
N GLU A 16 -14.47 14.98 -19.86
CA GLU A 16 -13.42 15.24 -20.86
C GLU A 16 -12.49 14.02 -20.96
N PRO A 17 -12.10 13.60 -22.18
CA PRO A 17 -11.28 12.42 -22.37
C PRO A 17 -9.96 12.56 -21.61
N THR A 18 -9.74 11.69 -20.63
CA THR A 18 -8.52 11.72 -19.80
C THR A 18 -7.30 11.55 -20.70
N THR A 19 -6.45 12.57 -20.79
CA THR A 19 -5.24 12.50 -21.62
C THR A 19 -4.09 11.87 -20.83
N CYS A 20 -3.27 11.05 -21.50
CA CYS A 20 -2.09 10.44 -20.88
C CYS A 20 -0.99 11.51 -20.69
N PRO A 21 -0.57 11.82 -19.45
CA PRO A 21 0.41 12.89 -19.22
C PRO A 21 1.84 12.49 -19.60
N TRP A 22 2.08 11.24 -19.99
CA TRP A 22 3.37 10.80 -20.52
C TRP A 22 3.51 11.02 -22.02
N CYS A 23 2.41 11.12 -22.78
CA CYS A 23 2.51 11.27 -24.25
C CYS A 23 3.09 12.61 -24.72
N PRO A 24 2.84 13.76 -24.06
CA PRO A 24 3.50 15.01 -24.45
C PRO A 24 5.02 15.00 -24.28
N LEU A 25 5.56 14.06 -23.50
CA LEU A 25 7.00 13.95 -23.21
C LEU A 25 7.74 13.05 -24.20
N THR A 26 7.04 12.40 -25.15
CA THR A 26 7.64 11.48 -26.12
C THR A 26 8.31 12.16 -27.30
N THR A 27 8.75 13.41 -27.15
CA THR A 27 9.70 14.05 -28.07
C THR A 27 11.10 13.44 -27.91
N SER A 28 11.25 12.17 -28.24
CA SER A 28 12.49 11.65 -28.83
C SER A 28 12.34 11.69 -30.35
N ALA A 29 13.45 11.58 -31.09
CA ALA A 29 13.60 11.90 -32.51
C ALA A 29 12.63 11.22 -33.53
N THR A 30 11.69 10.39 -33.09
CA THR A 30 10.67 9.70 -33.91
C THR A 30 9.21 10.12 -33.63
N GLY A 31 8.94 10.97 -32.64
CA GLY A 31 7.69 11.74 -32.54
C GLY A 31 6.37 10.95 -32.45
N LEU A 32 6.37 9.72 -31.93
CA LEU A 32 5.13 8.95 -31.80
C LEU A 32 4.48 9.18 -30.41
N PRO A 33 3.19 9.60 -30.35
CA PRO A 33 2.43 9.52 -29.11
C PRO A 33 2.33 8.05 -28.67
N CYS A 34 2.16 7.82 -27.37
CA CYS A 34 2.08 6.46 -26.83
C CYS A 34 1.01 5.66 -27.59
N SER A 35 1.41 4.59 -28.28
CA SER A 35 0.50 3.83 -29.17
C SER A 35 -0.48 2.95 -28.40
N GLN A 36 -0.15 2.62 -27.15
CA GLN A 36 -0.98 1.81 -26.27
C GLN A 36 -0.87 2.32 -24.83
N HIS A 37 -2.01 2.32 -24.14
CA HIS A 37 -2.15 2.81 -22.77
C HIS A 37 -2.68 1.72 -21.84
N ARG A 38 -2.39 1.91 -20.56
CA ARG A 38 -3.04 1.23 -19.43
C ARG A 38 -3.40 2.25 -18.37
N THR A 39 -4.30 1.87 -17.48
CA THR A 39 -4.67 2.67 -16.31
C THR A 39 -3.81 2.25 -15.12
N CYS A 40 -3.25 3.21 -14.40
CA CYS A 40 -2.60 2.96 -13.12
C CYS A 40 -3.59 2.31 -12.14
N PHE A 41 -3.21 1.20 -11.52
CA PHE A 41 -4.09 0.50 -10.57
C PHE A 41 -4.44 1.34 -9.33
N GLU A 42 -3.59 2.26 -8.90
CA GLU A 42 -3.76 3.01 -7.65
C GLU A 42 -4.47 4.36 -7.82
N CYS A 43 -4.35 4.99 -8.99
CA CYS A 43 -4.90 6.34 -9.24
C CYS A 43 -5.73 6.46 -10.53
N GLY A 44 -5.86 5.40 -11.33
CA GLY A 44 -6.66 5.40 -12.57
C GLY A 44 -6.02 6.12 -13.76
N LEU A 45 -4.99 6.94 -13.54
CA LEU A 45 -4.34 7.74 -14.57
C LEU A 45 -3.83 6.88 -15.75
N LEU A 46 -4.07 7.34 -16.98
CA LEU A 46 -3.55 6.72 -18.19
C LEU A 46 -2.03 6.83 -18.26
N MET A 47 -1.38 5.75 -18.64
CA MET A 47 0.08 5.67 -18.75
C MET A 47 0.49 4.70 -19.88
N PRO A 48 1.72 4.76 -20.39
CA PRO A 48 2.19 3.86 -21.43
C PRO A 48 2.10 2.39 -20.99
N ALA A 49 1.61 1.52 -21.87
CA ALA A 49 1.67 0.07 -21.65
C ALA A 49 3.14 -0.40 -21.56
N PRO A 50 3.46 -1.52 -20.90
CA PRO A 50 4.85 -1.97 -20.68
C PRO A 50 5.76 -1.95 -21.92
N GLY A 51 5.29 -2.48 -23.06
CA GLY A 51 6.08 -2.47 -24.30
C GLY A 51 6.30 -1.07 -24.91
N VAL A 52 5.39 -0.13 -24.64
CA VAL A 52 5.56 1.27 -25.04
C VAL A 52 6.46 2.01 -24.05
N ALA A 53 6.35 1.71 -22.74
CA ALA A 53 7.22 2.25 -21.72
C ALA A 53 8.69 1.95 -22.03
N GLU A 54 9.02 0.71 -22.41
CA GLU A 54 10.36 0.31 -22.83
C GLU A 54 10.87 1.10 -24.04
N GLN A 55 10.04 1.29 -25.07
CA GLN A 55 10.38 2.10 -26.26
C GLN A 55 10.66 3.57 -25.92
N LEU A 56 10.03 4.07 -24.85
CA LEU A 56 10.20 5.43 -24.33
C LEU A 56 11.32 5.53 -23.28
N ASN A 57 12.11 4.46 -23.08
CA ASN A 57 13.15 4.38 -22.06
C ASN A 57 12.63 4.66 -20.63
N LEU A 58 11.37 4.29 -20.37
CA LEU A 58 10.76 4.30 -19.05
C LEU A 58 10.96 2.93 -18.37
N ARG A 59 10.78 2.91 -17.05
CA ARG A 59 10.88 1.66 -16.27
C ARG A 59 9.64 0.79 -16.45
N ASP A 60 9.73 -0.47 -16.06
CA ASP A 60 8.57 -1.38 -16.01
C ASP A 60 7.54 -0.87 -14.97
N PRO A 61 6.27 -0.66 -15.37
CA PRO A 61 5.22 -0.26 -14.43
C PRO A 61 4.75 -1.37 -13.48
N GLY A 62 5.14 -2.62 -13.69
CA GLY A 62 4.63 -3.78 -12.97
C GLY A 62 5.18 -3.89 -11.54
N CYS A 63 4.29 -3.95 -10.55
CA CYS A 63 4.68 -4.23 -9.16
C CYS A 63 5.35 -5.61 -9.04
N ALA A 64 6.51 -5.69 -8.37
CA ALA A 64 7.28 -6.92 -8.25
C ALA A 64 6.48 -8.09 -7.61
N LEU A 65 5.49 -7.79 -6.76
CA LEU A 65 4.64 -8.78 -6.08
C LEU A 65 3.34 -9.08 -6.82
N CYS A 66 2.44 -8.09 -6.95
CA CYS A 66 1.10 -8.33 -7.50
C CYS A 66 1.01 -8.21 -9.03
N LYS A 67 2.11 -7.82 -9.71
CA LYS A 67 2.20 -7.61 -11.17
C LYS A 67 1.22 -6.58 -11.74
N ARG A 68 0.52 -5.82 -10.90
CA ARG A 68 -0.34 -4.72 -11.35
C ARG A 68 0.51 -3.53 -11.76
N ASP A 69 0.09 -2.89 -12.83
CA ASP A 69 0.77 -1.75 -13.41
C ASP A 69 0.43 -0.46 -12.62
N VAL A 70 1.44 0.26 -12.16
CA VAL A 70 1.28 1.53 -11.43
C VAL A 70 2.23 2.61 -11.94
N CYS A 71 1.73 3.83 -12.07
CA CYS A 71 2.43 4.91 -12.78
C CYS A 71 3.74 5.36 -12.12
N CYS A 72 3.84 5.31 -10.79
CA CYS A 72 5.06 5.73 -10.12
C CYS A 72 6.21 4.72 -10.23
N LEU A 73 5.96 3.52 -10.74
CA LEU A 73 7.04 2.59 -11.10
C LEU A 73 7.67 2.92 -12.46
N LEU A 74 6.96 3.62 -13.35
CA LEU A 74 7.54 4.16 -14.58
C LEU A 74 8.59 5.24 -14.31
N ALA A 75 8.50 5.90 -13.15
CA ALA A 75 9.31 7.06 -12.83
C ALA A 75 10.80 6.69 -12.70
N ASN A 76 11.66 7.54 -13.25
CA ASN A 76 13.11 7.48 -13.11
C ASN A 76 13.65 8.88 -12.80
N ASP A 77 14.96 9.02 -12.72
CA ASP A 77 15.61 10.29 -12.34
C ASP A 77 15.30 11.42 -13.33
N ASP A 78 15.10 11.10 -14.61
CA ASP A 78 14.80 12.05 -15.68
C ASP A 78 13.29 12.30 -15.87
N THR A 79 12.45 11.35 -15.43
CA THR A 79 11.00 11.35 -15.66
C THR A 79 10.27 11.03 -14.36
N PRO A 80 9.84 12.04 -13.58
CA PRO A 80 9.10 11.81 -12.34
C PRO A 80 7.69 11.28 -12.62
N CYS A 81 7.09 10.66 -11.59
CA CYS A 81 5.69 10.24 -11.62
C CYS A 81 4.78 11.45 -11.89
N ARG A 82 3.74 11.29 -12.72
CA ARG A 82 2.82 12.37 -13.12
C ARG A 82 1.45 12.29 -12.45
N CYS A 83 1.30 11.45 -11.43
CA CYS A 83 0.08 11.48 -10.62
C CYS A 83 0.26 12.48 -9.47
N ASP A 84 -0.80 13.21 -9.15
CA ASP A 84 -0.79 14.23 -8.10
C ASP A 84 -0.43 13.67 -6.71
N GLN A 85 -0.70 12.38 -6.50
CA GLN A 85 -0.50 11.74 -5.20
C GLN A 85 0.95 11.34 -4.94
N HIS A 86 1.79 11.17 -5.96
CA HIS A 86 3.18 10.67 -5.89
C HIS A 86 3.44 9.48 -4.95
N THR A 87 2.40 8.72 -4.58
CA THR A 87 2.43 7.68 -3.53
C THR A 87 1.96 6.32 -4.04
N CYS A 88 1.72 6.20 -5.36
CA CYS A 88 1.27 4.95 -5.98
C CYS A 88 2.30 3.83 -5.85
N ALA A 89 3.58 4.16 -5.70
CA ALA A 89 4.64 3.19 -5.47
C ALA A 89 5.82 3.77 -4.69
N SER A 90 6.35 2.99 -3.76
CA SER A 90 7.62 3.27 -3.09
C SER A 90 8.24 1.99 -2.57
N SER A 91 9.49 2.07 -2.14
CA SER A 91 10.19 1.04 -1.38
C SER A 91 9.77 1.05 0.09
N LEU A 92 10.14 -0.01 0.81
CA LEU A 92 10.00 -0.07 2.26
C LEU A 92 10.91 0.95 2.95
N ASN A 93 12.10 1.19 2.41
CA ASN A 93 13.04 2.17 2.96
C ASN A 93 12.49 3.61 2.92
N GLU A 94 11.72 3.96 1.90
CA GLU A 94 11.05 5.27 1.79
C GLU A 94 9.94 5.48 2.84
N SER A 95 9.53 4.44 3.59
CA SER A 95 8.55 4.56 4.68
C SER A 95 9.06 5.41 5.85
N ARG A 96 10.36 5.71 5.90
CA ARG A 96 10.94 6.67 6.86
C ARG A 96 10.45 8.10 6.66
N ASN A 97 10.07 8.44 5.43
CA ASN A 97 9.63 9.78 5.08
C ASN A 97 8.18 10.01 5.51
N HIS A 98 7.35 8.95 5.42
CA HIS A 98 5.97 8.95 5.86
C HIS A 98 5.60 7.55 6.34
N LEU A 99 5.14 7.45 7.59
CA LEU A 99 4.60 6.19 8.08
C LEU A 99 3.37 5.81 7.25
N PRO A 100 3.29 4.55 6.76
CA PRO A 100 2.14 4.10 6.00
C PRO A 100 0.97 3.87 6.98
N PHE A 101 0.37 4.93 7.50
CA PHE A 101 -0.76 4.86 8.43
C PHE A 101 -2.06 4.36 7.76
N HIS A 102 -2.11 4.37 6.43
CA HIS A 102 -3.17 3.77 5.65
C HIS A 102 -2.94 2.28 5.36
N ALA A 103 -1.75 1.75 5.64
CA ALA A 103 -1.57 0.32 5.77
C ALA A 103 -2.48 -0.09 6.94
N LYS A 104 -3.51 -0.88 6.65
CA LYS A 104 -4.32 -1.57 7.65
C LYS A 104 -3.43 -2.60 8.35
N LEU A 105 -2.50 -2.08 9.16
CA LEU A 105 -1.33 -2.76 9.69
C LEU A 105 -1.75 -4.10 10.28
N ILE A 106 -2.88 -4.08 10.99
CA ILE A 106 -3.67 -5.23 11.40
C ILE A 106 -5.16 -4.80 11.50
N ASN A 107 -5.45 -3.67 12.16
CA ASN A 107 -6.73 -2.93 12.13
C ASN A 107 -6.56 -1.58 12.85
N ASP A 108 -7.57 -0.70 12.80
CA ASP A 108 -7.49 0.66 13.36
C ASP A 108 -7.22 0.68 14.87
N VAL A 109 -7.72 -0.32 15.62
CA VAL A 109 -7.51 -0.43 17.07
C VAL A 109 -6.05 -0.78 17.38
N GLU A 110 -5.49 -1.77 16.68
CA GLU A 110 -4.08 -2.14 16.84
C GLU A 110 -3.16 -0.98 16.42
N THR A 111 -3.52 -0.24 15.37
CA THR A 111 -2.81 0.97 14.96
C THR A 111 -2.85 2.04 16.04
N ALA A 112 -3.99 2.27 16.70
CA ALA A 112 -4.08 3.22 17.81
C ALA A 112 -3.21 2.81 19.01
N HIS A 113 -3.15 1.51 19.33
CA HIS A 113 -2.26 1.00 20.38
C HIS A 113 -0.78 1.15 20.02
N LEU A 114 -0.41 0.92 18.76
CA LEU A 114 0.93 1.17 18.26
C LEU A 114 1.33 2.64 18.41
N LEU A 115 0.45 3.56 18.00
CA LEU A 115 0.68 5.00 18.12
C LEU A 115 0.87 5.42 19.58
N THR A 116 0.06 4.88 20.49
CA THR A 116 0.19 5.10 21.92
C THR A 116 1.53 4.59 22.45
N TYR A 117 1.95 3.38 22.05
CA TYR A 117 3.25 2.82 22.39
C TYR A 117 4.40 3.72 21.91
N LYS A 118 4.35 4.14 20.64
CA LYS A 118 5.35 5.01 20.02
C LYS A 118 5.47 6.34 20.77
N ALA A 119 4.35 6.96 21.11
CA ALA A 119 4.30 8.19 21.89
C ALA A 119 4.90 8.01 23.29
N ASN A 120 4.55 6.94 23.99
CA ASN A 120 5.09 6.63 25.32
C ASN A 120 6.59 6.37 25.31
N LYS A 121 7.10 5.71 24.27
CA LYS A 121 8.53 5.46 24.06
C LYS A 121 9.28 6.63 23.44
N ARG A 122 8.57 7.68 23.02
CA ARG A 122 9.13 8.85 22.32
C ARG A 122 9.96 8.47 21.10
N LEU A 123 9.52 7.45 20.36
CA LEU A 123 10.21 7.02 19.14
C LEU A 123 9.91 8.00 18.01
N SER A 124 10.95 8.43 17.30
CA SER A 124 10.76 9.17 16.05
C SER A 124 10.14 8.25 14.98
N GLU A 125 9.67 8.83 13.87
CA GLU A 125 9.23 8.05 12.71
C GLU A 125 10.34 7.18 12.15
N VAL A 126 11.53 7.78 12.00
CA VAL A 126 12.71 7.10 11.47
C VAL A 126 13.14 5.94 12.37
N ASP A 127 13.31 6.18 13.68
CA ASP A 127 13.73 5.12 14.62
C ASP A 127 12.73 3.97 14.66
N PHE A 128 11.43 4.29 14.59
CA PHE A 128 10.39 3.28 14.60
C PHE A 128 10.40 2.45 13.32
N VAL A 129 10.49 3.09 12.15
CA VAL A 129 10.61 2.39 10.86
C VAL A 129 11.88 1.55 10.82
N ASP A 130 13.02 2.06 11.29
CA ASP A 130 14.27 1.30 11.38
C ASP A 130 14.13 0.08 12.29
N ALA A 131 13.46 0.23 13.43
CA ALA A 131 13.20 -0.90 14.32
C ALA A 131 12.34 -1.98 13.64
N VAL A 132 11.31 -1.58 12.87
CA VAL A 132 10.48 -2.51 12.09
C VAL A 132 11.27 -3.17 10.96
N LEU A 133 12.01 -2.40 10.17
CA LEU A 133 12.82 -2.89 9.05
C LEU A 133 13.99 -3.76 9.52
N SER A 134 14.49 -3.58 10.75
CA SER A 134 15.48 -4.47 11.37
C SER A 134 14.98 -5.92 11.53
N ARG A 135 13.69 -6.15 11.31
CA ARG A 135 13.04 -7.47 11.26
C ARG A 135 12.76 -7.93 9.84
N PHE A 136 13.47 -7.43 8.83
CA PHE A 136 13.22 -7.79 7.43
C PHE A 136 13.15 -9.32 7.19
N ALA A 137 14.01 -10.09 7.87
CA ALA A 137 14.01 -11.55 7.82
C ALA A 137 12.69 -12.20 8.28
N SER A 138 11.81 -11.47 8.97
CA SER A 138 10.49 -11.94 9.41
C SER A 138 9.40 -11.88 8.33
N LEU A 139 9.67 -11.23 7.18
CA LEU A 139 8.69 -11.00 6.12
C LEU A 139 7.98 -12.28 5.64
N THR A 140 8.70 -13.40 5.66
CA THR A 140 8.23 -14.71 5.19
C THR A 140 8.04 -15.75 6.31
N LEU A 141 8.18 -15.37 7.59
CA LEU A 141 8.15 -16.32 8.71
C LEU A 141 6.74 -16.77 9.14
N HIS A 142 5.70 -16.05 8.72
CA HIS A 142 4.33 -16.30 9.13
C HIS A 142 3.43 -16.42 7.90
N ASP A 143 2.38 -17.24 8.02
CA ASP A 143 1.47 -17.59 6.94
C ASP A 143 0.28 -16.62 6.89
N PHE A 144 0.54 -15.42 6.37
CA PHE A 144 -0.49 -14.39 6.22
C PHE A 144 -1.37 -14.66 5.00
N ASN A 145 -2.69 -14.63 5.20
CA ASN A 145 -3.71 -14.76 4.16
C ASN A 145 -4.02 -13.41 3.48
N ASP A 146 -2.97 -12.70 3.05
CA ASP A 146 -3.07 -11.38 2.42
C ASP A 146 -2.96 -11.41 0.89
N GLY A 147 -2.80 -12.60 0.31
CA GLY A 147 -2.72 -12.81 -1.14
C GLY A 147 -1.36 -12.49 -1.76
N LEU A 148 -0.32 -12.22 -0.96
CA LEU A 148 1.04 -12.08 -1.47
C LEU A 148 1.68 -13.44 -1.73
N ASP A 149 2.33 -13.57 -2.89
CA ASP A 149 3.09 -14.76 -3.25
C ASP A 149 4.40 -14.86 -2.44
N VAL A 150 4.57 -15.95 -1.71
CA VAL A 150 5.72 -16.16 -0.81
C VAL A 150 7.03 -16.29 -1.58
N VAL A 151 7.00 -16.86 -2.79
CA VAL A 151 8.21 -17.00 -3.63
C VAL A 151 8.68 -15.62 -4.10
N ALA A 152 7.77 -14.80 -4.60
CA ALA A 152 8.04 -13.41 -4.99
C ALA A 152 8.47 -12.57 -3.78
N LEU A 153 7.92 -12.79 -2.59
CA LEU A 153 8.38 -12.14 -1.36
C LEU A 153 9.84 -12.45 -1.03
N GLY A 154 10.33 -13.65 -1.36
CA GLY A 154 11.72 -14.05 -1.14
C GLY A 154 12.75 -13.27 -1.96
N SER A 155 12.34 -12.58 -3.02
CA SER A 155 13.23 -11.74 -3.86
C SER A 155 13.15 -10.25 -3.53
N ILE A 156 12.25 -9.85 -2.62
CA ILE A 156 12.10 -8.45 -2.21
C ILE A 156 13.26 -8.05 -1.32
N THR A 157 13.75 -6.83 -1.52
CA THR A 157 14.67 -6.11 -0.63
C THR A 157 13.99 -4.86 -0.07
N PRO A 158 14.53 -4.24 0.99
CA PRO A 158 13.99 -2.96 1.49
C PRO A 158 13.92 -1.83 0.45
N ASP A 159 14.76 -1.89 -0.59
CA ASP A 159 14.83 -0.91 -1.69
C ASP A 159 13.95 -1.27 -2.90
N THR A 160 13.37 -2.47 -2.92
CA THR A 160 12.48 -2.86 -4.03
C THR A 160 11.24 -1.96 -4.01
N ARG A 161 11.01 -1.23 -5.10
CA ARG A 161 9.80 -0.40 -5.24
C ARG A 161 8.59 -1.29 -5.50
N LEU A 162 7.54 -1.08 -4.72
CA LEU A 162 6.28 -1.82 -4.78
C LEU A 162 5.13 -0.85 -4.95
N CYS A 163 3.99 -1.33 -5.48
CA CYS A 163 2.76 -0.55 -5.35
C CYS A 163 2.42 -0.33 -3.87
N ARG A 164 1.67 0.74 -3.60
CA ARG A 164 1.23 1.12 -2.25
C ARG A 164 0.64 -0.07 -1.49
N GLN A 165 -0.32 -0.77 -2.09
CA GLN A 165 -0.96 -1.92 -1.44
C GLN A 165 0.04 -3.02 -1.02
N CYS A 166 0.95 -3.43 -1.91
CA CYS A 166 1.92 -4.48 -1.62
C CYS A 166 2.95 -4.05 -0.58
N ARG A 167 3.45 -2.81 -0.67
CA ARG A 167 4.36 -2.24 0.33
C ARG A 167 3.71 -2.23 1.72
N ASP A 168 2.47 -1.79 1.81
CA ASP A 168 1.72 -1.68 3.05
C ASP A 168 1.50 -3.06 3.69
N LEU A 169 1.20 -4.09 2.89
CA LEU A 169 1.14 -5.47 3.35
C LEU A 169 2.51 -5.98 3.85
N CYS A 170 3.60 -5.76 3.09
CA CYS A 170 4.94 -6.12 3.55
C CYS A 170 5.28 -5.45 4.89
N PHE A 171 5.03 -4.14 5.02
CA PHE A 171 5.29 -3.40 6.25
C PHE A 171 4.44 -3.93 7.42
N SER A 172 3.20 -4.34 7.15
CA SER A 172 2.30 -4.97 8.14
C SER A 172 2.87 -6.28 8.69
N ARG A 173 3.41 -7.15 7.82
CA ARG A 173 4.07 -8.39 8.23
C ARG A 173 5.32 -8.11 9.09
N LEU A 174 6.13 -7.13 8.68
CA LEU A 174 7.33 -6.74 9.44
C LEU A 174 6.97 -6.14 10.80
N LEU A 175 5.91 -5.33 10.87
CA LEU A 175 5.43 -4.77 12.12
C LEU A 175 5.01 -5.88 13.09
N TYR A 176 4.30 -6.90 12.60
CA TYR A 176 3.95 -8.06 13.40
C TYR A 176 5.22 -8.74 13.95
N GLY A 177 6.20 -9.02 13.09
CA GLY A 177 7.48 -9.61 13.50
C GLY A 177 8.22 -8.79 14.55
N TRP A 178 8.24 -7.46 14.38
CA TRP A 178 8.79 -6.52 15.36
C TRP A 178 8.06 -6.56 16.69
N LYS A 179 6.72 -6.48 16.69
CA LYS A 179 5.91 -6.53 17.91
C LYS A 179 6.14 -7.84 18.68
N MET A 180 6.22 -8.97 17.97
CA MET A 180 6.51 -10.27 18.59
C MET A 180 7.93 -10.34 19.18
N SER A 181 8.87 -9.57 18.63
CA SER A 181 10.25 -9.49 19.13
C SER A 181 10.46 -8.53 20.30
N LEU A 182 9.43 -7.75 20.70
CA LEU A 182 9.56 -6.81 21.81
C LEU A 182 9.87 -7.54 23.13
N PRO A 183 10.71 -6.94 23.99
CA PRO A 183 11.00 -7.53 25.29
C PRO A 183 9.74 -7.63 26.15
N PRO A 184 9.67 -8.55 27.12
CA PRO A 184 8.47 -8.75 27.94
C PRO A 184 7.99 -7.49 28.67
N GLY A 185 8.90 -6.57 29.02
CA GLY A 185 8.56 -5.26 29.59
C GLY A 185 7.73 -4.40 28.66
N ASP A 186 8.06 -4.40 27.37
CA ASP A 186 7.41 -3.59 26.35
C ASP A 186 6.11 -4.23 25.87
N GLN A 187 6.05 -5.56 25.83
CA GLN A 187 4.81 -6.29 25.55
C GLN A 187 3.70 -5.95 26.56
N ARG A 188 4.05 -5.71 27.84
CA ARG A 188 3.09 -5.31 28.88
C ARG A 188 2.54 -3.89 28.73
N LEU A 189 3.14 -3.07 27.87
CA LEU A 189 2.61 -1.73 27.56
C LEU A 189 1.40 -1.78 26.61
N TRP A 190 1.13 -2.96 26.03
CA TRP A 190 -0.04 -3.18 25.20
C TRP A 190 -1.25 -3.62 26.04
N PRO A 191 -2.49 -3.30 25.62
CA PRO A 191 -3.67 -3.71 26.36
C PRO A 191 -3.80 -5.23 26.45
N SER A 192 -4.09 -5.70 27.66
CA SER A 192 -4.40 -7.11 27.90
C SER A 192 -5.78 -7.44 27.34
N ARG A 193 -5.80 -8.15 26.21
CA ARG A 193 -7.01 -8.61 25.52
C ARG A 193 -6.86 -10.08 25.16
N PRO A 194 -7.96 -10.87 25.17
CA PRO A 194 -7.91 -12.25 24.70
C PRO A 194 -7.52 -12.29 23.23
N ASN A 195 -6.70 -13.28 22.84
CA ASN A 195 -6.33 -13.50 21.44
C ASN A 195 -7.55 -13.91 20.61
N CYS A 196 -7.69 -13.35 19.41
CA CYS A 196 -8.64 -13.83 18.43
C CYS A 196 -8.20 -15.21 17.91
N TYR A 197 -9.13 -16.13 17.73
CA TYR A 197 -8.81 -17.46 17.16
C TYR A 197 -8.22 -17.39 15.75
N TYR A 198 -8.62 -16.37 14.98
CA TYR A 198 -8.10 -16.16 13.62
C TYR A 198 -6.85 -15.26 13.61
N GLY A 199 -6.46 -14.69 14.75
CA GLY A 199 -5.24 -13.89 14.90
C GLY A 199 -5.09 -12.81 13.84
N TYR A 200 -3.87 -12.70 13.29
CA TYR A 200 -3.55 -11.76 12.22
C TYR A 200 -4.33 -12.01 10.91
N ASN A 201 -4.88 -13.22 10.71
CA ASN A 201 -5.70 -13.59 9.55
C ASN A 201 -7.20 -13.34 9.75
N CYS A 202 -7.62 -12.69 10.83
CA CYS A 202 -9.03 -12.44 11.10
C CYS A 202 -9.62 -11.43 10.11
N HIS A 203 -10.60 -11.78 9.27
CA HIS A 203 -11.25 -10.79 8.40
C HIS A 203 -12.16 -9.80 9.16
N THR A 204 -12.79 -10.26 10.25
CA THR A 204 -13.75 -9.46 11.04
C THR A 204 -13.09 -8.26 11.71
N GLN A 205 -11.78 -8.32 11.96
CA GLN A 205 -11.02 -7.23 12.59
C GLN A 205 -11.08 -5.91 11.80
N HIS A 206 -11.29 -5.98 10.48
CA HIS A 206 -11.40 -4.80 9.62
C HIS A 206 -12.84 -4.31 9.42
N ARG A 207 -13.84 -5.13 9.79
CA ARG A 207 -15.26 -4.86 9.53
C ARG A 207 -16.05 -4.52 10.79
N SER A 208 -15.52 -4.87 11.96
CA SER A 208 -16.17 -4.63 13.25
C SER A 208 -15.19 -4.03 14.23
N LEU A 209 -15.37 -2.72 14.50
CA LEU A 209 -14.60 -2.01 15.52
C LEU A 209 -14.78 -2.65 16.90
N GLN A 210 -15.98 -3.14 17.22
CA GLN A 210 -16.26 -3.85 18.47
C GLN A 210 -15.43 -5.15 18.58
N HIS A 211 -15.31 -5.92 17.50
CA HIS A 211 -14.48 -7.13 17.48
C HIS A 211 -12.99 -6.77 17.63
N ALA A 212 -12.51 -5.78 16.89
CA ALA A 212 -11.15 -5.26 16.98
C ALA A 212 -10.81 -4.74 18.39
N ALA A 213 -11.75 -4.06 19.05
CA ALA A 213 -11.57 -3.58 20.42
C ALA A 213 -11.52 -4.72 21.45
N LYS A 214 -12.32 -5.78 21.24
CA LYS A 214 -12.45 -6.88 22.19
C LYS A 214 -11.29 -7.87 22.16
N TYR A 215 -10.71 -8.13 20.99
CA TYR A 215 -9.70 -9.18 20.81
C TYR A 215 -8.35 -8.61 20.36
N ASN A 216 -7.26 -9.25 20.80
CA ASN A 216 -5.93 -9.02 20.23
C ASN A 216 -5.84 -9.76 18.88
N HIS A 217 -5.40 -9.06 17.83
CA HIS A 217 -5.16 -9.65 16.51
C HIS A 217 -3.67 -9.74 16.17
N CYS A 218 -2.80 -9.14 16.99
CA CYS A 218 -1.37 -9.40 16.95
C CYS A 218 -1.05 -10.72 17.67
N CYS A 219 -1.61 -11.81 17.18
CA CYS A 219 -1.36 -13.16 17.67
C CYS A 219 -1.49 -14.19 16.53
N PRO A 220 -0.89 -15.39 16.68
CA PRO A 220 -1.06 -16.45 15.71
C PRO A 220 -2.52 -16.91 15.54
N GLN A 221 -2.86 -17.36 14.33
CA GLN A 221 -4.09 -18.10 14.09
C GLN A 221 -4.03 -19.47 14.77
N THR A 222 -5.12 -19.84 15.45
CA THR A 222 -5.26 -21.11 16.19
C THR A 222 -6.45 -21.95 15.72
N ARG A 223 -7.31 -21.42 14.83
CA ARG A 223 -8.40 -22.16 14.16
C ARG A 223 -8.37 -21.94 12.66
N PHE A 224 -8.51 -23.01 11.88
CA PHE A 224 -8.32 -23.05 10.42
C PHE A 224 -9.55 -23.56 9.64
N HIS A 225 -10.75 -23.26 10.14
CA HIS A 225 -12.00 -23.73 9.53
C HIS A 225 -12.21 -23.22 8.10
#